data_AF-R2Y4P2-F1
#
_entry.id   AF-R2Y4P2-F1
#
_cell.length_a   1.000
_cell.length_b   1.000
_cell.length_c   1.000
_cell.angle_alpha   90.00
_cell.angle_beta   90.00
_cell.angle_gamma   90.00
#
_symmetry.space_group_name_H-M   'P 1'
#
loop_
_entity.id
_entity.type
_entity.pdbx_description
1 polymer ?
#
loop_
_entity_poly.entity_id
_entity_poly.type
_entity_poly.pdbx_seq_one_letter_code
_entity_poly.pdbx_strand_id
1 'polypeptide(L)'
;MGNSPTALNKRGKKVVIDGYKFDSEKEALFYQRFVKDCGLPFEVHPRFKLTELTELPEGGKITQIAYSPDFIIKDHDENWLHVIDVKNSFGMYGIDQANKLRFRLFAIFYKHPVEAVVIRKNDFKVITQGVTKSLNEKDPYITKNFDYHWKDATNY
;
A
#
# COMPACT_ATOMS: atom_id res chain seq x y z
N MET A 1 -21.10 -37.84 -0.67
CA MET A 1 -20.67 -37.07 0.50
C MET A 1 -19.90 -35.86 -0.01
N GLY A 2 -20.26 -34.66 0.46
CA GLY A 2 -20.08 -33.40 -0.25
C GLY A 2 -18.62 -32.95 -0.41
N ASN A 3 -18.25 -32.61 -1.64
CA ASN A 3 -17.11 -31.75 -1.91
C ASN A 3 -17.44 -30.34 -1.42
N SER A 4 -16.96 -30.00 -0.23
CA SER A 4 -16.90 -28.61 0.22
C SER A 4 -16.11 -27.79 -0.82
N PRO A 5 -16.64 -26.67 -1.33
CA PRO A 5 -15.86 -25.83 -2.22
C PRO A 5 -14.74 -25.17 -1.41
N THR A 6 -13.51 -25.66 -1.60
CA THR A 6 -12.28 -25.01 -1.16
C THR A 6 -12.27 -23.60 -1.75
N ALA A 7 -12.02 -22.59 -0.91
CA ALA A 7 -12.03 -21.17 -1.26
C ALA A 7 -11.55 -20.91 -2.69
N LEU A 8 -12.49 -20.59 -3.59
CA LEU A 8 -12.21 -20.18 -4.95
C LEU A 8 -11.16 -19.06 -4.90
N ASN A 9 -10.00 -19.31 -5.52
CA ASN A 9 -8.90 -18.38 -5.71
C ASN A 9 -9.43 -17.06 -6.29
N LYS A 10 -9.80 -16.11 -5.43
CA LYS A 10 -10.15 -14.74 -5.82
C LYS A 10 -8.86 -13.93 -6.02
N ARG A 11 -7.89 -14.50 -6.75
CA ARG A 11 -6.70 -13.77 -7.18
C ARG A 11 -7.16 -12.78 -8.23
N GLY A 12 -6.92 -11.49 -7.98
CA GLY A 12 -7.19 -10.43 -8.95
C GLY A 12 -6.54 -10.74 -10.29
N LYS A 13 -7.16 -10.28 -11.37
CA LYS A 13 -6.57 -10.37 -12.70
C LYS A 13 -5.30 -9.52 -12.70
N LYS A 14 -4.15 -10.16 -12.90
CA LYS A 14 -2.88 -9.46 -13.05
C LYS A 14 -2.89 -8.68 -14.35
N VAL A 15 -2.39 -7.45 -14.31
CA VAL A 15 -2.38 -6.55 -15.46
C VAL A 15 -0.93 -6.13 -15.72
N VAL A 16 -0.54 -6.08 -17.00
CA VAL A 16 0.80 -5.62 -17.40
C VAL A 16 0.64 -4.36 -18.24
N ILE A 17 1.22 -3.25 -17.79
CA ILE A 17 1.20 -1.94 -18.47
C ILE A 17 2.59 -1.30 -18.34
N ASP A 18 3.12 -0.75 -19.43
CA ASP A 18 4.43 -0.06 -19.47
C ASP A 18 5.60 -0.89 -18.87
N GLY A 19 5.51 -2.22 -18.91
CA GLY A 19 6.50 -3.14 -18.33
C GLY A 19 6.29 -3.48 -16.86
N TYR A 20 5.37 -2.80 -16.16
CA TYR A 20 5.01 -3.11 -14.77
C TYR A 20 3.92 -4.18 -14.70
N LYS A 21 4.01 -5.04 -13.70
CA LYS A 21 3.04 -6.11 -13.42
C LYS A 21 2.28 -5.79 -12.14
N PHE A 22 1.02 -5.41 -12.28
CA PHE A 22 0.12 -5.09 -11.19
C PHE A 22 -0.64 -6.33 -10.73
N ASP A 23 -0.89 -6.42 -9.42
CA ASP A 23 -1.62 -7.53 -8.81
C ASP A 23 -3.14 -7.35 -8.91
N SER A 24 -3.61 -6.14 -9.23
CA SER A 24 -5.02 -5.84 -9.47
C SER A 24 -5.28 -4.81 -10.59
N GLU A 25 -6.48 -4.84 -11.15
CA GLU A 25 -6.96 -3.81 -12.10
C GLU A 25 -7.00 -2.41 -11.46
N LYS A 26 -7.19 -2.32 -10.13
CA LYS A 26 -7.24 -1.01 -9.43
C LYS A 26 -5.88 -0.37 -9.29
N GLU A 27 -4.83 -1.14 -8.97
CA GLU A 27 -3.45 -0.65 -8.99
C GLU A 27 -3.08 -0.15 -10.39
N ALA A 28 -3.39 -0.95 -11.42
CA ALA A 28 -3.18 -0.58 -12.82
C ALA A 28 -3.91 0.73 -13.19
N LEU A 29 -5.17 0.88 -12.79
CA LEU A 29 -5.95 2.10 -13.01
C LEU A 29 -5.39 3.30 -12.23
N PHE A 30 -4.91 3.09 -11.01
CA PHE A 30 -4.28 4.15 -10.20
C PHE A 30 -2.98 4.62 -10.85
N TYR A 31 -2.17 3.67 -11.32
CA TYR A 31 -0.97 3.96 -12.08
C TYR A 31 -1.29 4.81 -13.33
N GLN A 32 -2.22 4.34 -14.17
CA GLN A 32 -2.57 5.02 -15.43
C GLN A 32 -3.16 6.41 -15.23
N ARG A 33 -3.96 6.62 -14.18
CA ARG A 33 -4.69 7.90 -13.99
C ARG A 33 -3.92 8.93 -13.19
N PHE A 34 -3.11 8.49 -12.23
CA PHE A 34 -2.53 9.40 -11.24
C PHE A 34 -1.02 9.31 -11.16
N VAL A 35 -0.39 8.14 -11.34
CA VAL A 35 1.06 7.98 -11.12
C VAL A 35 1.88 8.26 -12.38
N LYS A 36 1.53 7.62 -13.50
CA LYS A 36 2.34 7.60 -14.73
C LYS A 36 2.78 8.99 -15.18
N ASP A 37 1.84 9.93 -15.20
CA ASP A 37 2.04 11.28 -15.74
C ASP A 37 2.03 12.35 -14.63
N CYS A 38 2.35 11.99 -13.38
CA CYS A 38 2.35 12.95 -12.26
C CYS A 38 3.52 13.93 -12.26
N GLY A 39 4.55 13.70 -13.08
CA GLY A 39 5.74 14.53 -13.16
C GLY A 39 6.78 14.28 -12.05
N LEU A 40 6.51 13.37 -11.12
CA LEU A 40 7.42 13.01 -10.02
C LEU A 40 8.09 11.64 -10.26
N PRO A 41 9.34 11.42 -9.79
CA PRO A 41 9.93 10.09 -9.78
C PRO A 41 9.11 9.11 -8.94
N PHE A 42 8.98 7.87 -9.40
CA PHE A 42 8.25 6.83 -8.68
C PHE A 42 8.86 5.44 -8.81
N GLU A 43 8.55 4.58 -7.85
CA GLU A 43 8.82 3.14 -7.90
C GLU A 43 7.52 2.36 -7.85
N VAL A 44 7.45 1.23 -8.57
CA VAL A 44 6.29 0.34 -8.61
C VAL A 44 6.67 -0.99 -7.96
N HIS A 45 5.89 -1.41 -6.96
CA HIS A 45 6.12 -2.62 -6.16
C HIS A 45 7.56 -2.81 -5.62
N PRO A 46 8.22 -1.78 -5.05
CA PRO A 46 9.53 -1.96 -4.43
C PRO A 46 9.46 -2.96 -3.27
N ARG A 47 10.54 -3.68 -3.01
CA ARG A 47 10.56 -4.75 -1.99
C ARG A 47 11.44 -4.36 -0.81
N PHE A 48 10.82 -4.21 0.35
CA PHE A 48 11.50 -3.92 1.61
C PHE A 48 11.54 -5.14 2.51
N LYS A 49 12.73 -5.38 3.08
CA LYS A 49 12.93 -6.33 4.16
C LYS A 49 12.62 -5.62 5.48
N LEU A 50 11.67 -6.13 6.26
CA LEU A 50 11.27 -5.56 7.55
C LEU A 50 11.89 -6.31 8.73
N THR A 51 12.15 -7.61 8.57
CA THR A 51 12.89 -8.42 9.52
C THR A 51 13.87 -9.31 8.79
N GLU A 52 14.96 -9.69 9.45
CA GLU A 52 15.85 -10.72 8.92
C GLU A 52 15.29 -12.12 9.15
N LEU A 53 15.74 -13.07 8.33
CA LEU A 53 15.56 -14.48 8.63
C LEU A 53 16.35 -14.79 9.89
N THR A 54 15.69 -15.32 10.91
CA THR A 54 16.32 -15.59 12.21
C THR A 54 16.33 -17.09 12.46
N GLU A 55 17.51 -17.66 12.64
CA GLU A 55 17.65 -19.06 13.06
C GLU A 55 17.48 -19.16 14.58
N LEU A 56 16.73 -20.17 15.04
CA LEU A 56 16.49 -20.37 16.46
C LEU A 56 17.60 -21.23 17.10
N PRO A 57 17.95 -21.00 18.38
CA PRO A 57 19.03 -21.73 19.06
C PRO A 57 18.88 -23.26 19.07
N GLU A 58 17.64 -23.77 19.09
CA GLU A 58 17.32 -25.21 19.11
C GLU A 58 17.00 -25.78 17.71
N GLY A 59 17.31 -25.02 16.66
CA GLY A 59 16.94 -25.34 15.28
C GLY A 59 15.57 -24.76 14.88
N GLY A 60 15.34 -24.67 13.56
CA GLY A 60 14.19 -23.98 12.98
C GLY A 60 14.50 -22.55 12.56
N LYS A 61 13.68 -22.00 11.65
CA LYS A 61 13.88 -20.66 11.05
C LYS A 61 12.60 -19.84 11.15
N ILE A 62 12.72 -18.64 11.72
CA ILE A 62 11.69 -17.61 11.60
C ILE A 62 11.87 -16.95 10.24
N THR A 63 10.82 -17.02 9.40
CA THR A 63 10.86 -16.44 8.07
C THR A 63 10.95 -14.92 8.12
N GLN A 64 11.72 -14.37 7.20
CA GLN A 64 11.79 -12.93 6.98
C GLN A 64 10.40 -12.37 6.64
N ILE A 65 10.08 -11.23 7.24
CA ILE A 65 8.94 -10.41 6.86
C ILE A 65 9.42 -9.40 5.81
N ALA A 66 8.78 -9.42 4.65
CA ALA A 66 8.95 -8.41 3.63
C ALA A 66 7.63 -7.67 3.40
N TYR A 67 7.75 -6.42 2.97
CA TYR A 67 6.63 -5.59 2.56
C TYR A 67 6.95 -4.92 1.23
N SER A 68 5.96 -4.90 0.35
CA SER A 68 6.03 -4.21 -0.93
C SER A 68 4.82 -3.29 -1.03
N PRO A 69 4.99 -1.97 -0.84
CA PRO A 69 3.92 -1.03 -1.17
C PRO A 69 3.64 -1.08 -2.68
N ASP A 70 2.48 -0.59 -3.12
CA ASP A 70 2.17 -0.57 -4.54
C ASP A 70 3.00 0.48 -5.27
N PHE A 71 3.16 1.66 -4.67
CA PHE A 71 3.95 2.75 -5.21
C PHE A 71 4.75 3.48 -4.13
N ILE A 72 5.91 4.00 -4.51
CA ILE A 72 6.58 5.08 -3.80
C ILE A 72 6.66 6.27 -4.73
N ILE A 73 6.21 7.44 -4.28
CA ILE A 73 6.38 8.71 -4.98
C ILE A 73 7.48 9.49 -4.26
N LYS A 74 8.41 10.03 -5.03
CA LYS A 74 9.56 10.77 -4.52
C LYS A 74 9.56 12.20 -5.04
N ASP A 75 10.29 13.07 -4.36
CA ASP A 75 10.70 14.34 -4.97
C ASP A 75 11.86 14.13 -5.96
N HIS A 76 12.31 15.22 -6.59
CA HIS A 76 13.44 15.19 -7.51
C HIS A 76 14.81 14.99 -6.82
N ASP A 77 14.85 15.10 -5.49
CA ASP A 77 16.03 14.87 -4.65
C ASP A 77 16.03 13.43 -4.06
N GLU A 78 15.16 12.56 -4.58
CA GLU A 78 14.96 11.16 -4.16
C GLU A 78 14.38 10.94 -2.75
N ASN A 79 13.93 11.99 -2.06
CA ASN A 79 13.24 11.84 -0.78
C ASN A 79 11.83 11.30 -1.00
N TRP A 80 11.36 10.47 -0.07
CA TRP A 80 10.02 9.90 -0.15
C TRP A 80 8.98 10.95 0.23
N LEU A 81 8.02 11.16 -0.67
CA LEU A 81 6.84 11.98 -0.42
C LEU A 81 5.66 11.11 0.03
N HIS A 82 5.44 10.00 -0.70
CA HIS A 82 4.30 9.12 -0.47
C HIS A 82 4.69 7.65 -0.56
N VAL A 83 4.13 6.85 0.34
CA VAL A 83 4.22 5.38 0.29
C VAL A 83 2.79 4.85 0.18
N ILE A 84 2.41 4.41 -1.01
CA ILE A 84 1.01 4.20 -1.38
C ILE A 84 0.69 2.71 -1.46
N ASP A 85 -0.48 2.37 -0.91
CA ASP A 85 -1.06 1.03 -0.99
C ASP A 85 -2.54 1.14 -1.41
N VAL A 86 -2.86 0.65 -2.60
CA VAL A 86 -4.16 0.80 -3.27
C VAL A 86 -5.14 -0.25 -2.76
N LYS A 87 -6.25 0.21 -2.20
CA LYS A 87 -7.28 -0.61 -1.59
C LYS A 87 -8.61 -0.53 -2.33
N ASN A 88 -9.42 -1.57 -2.10
CA ASN A 88 -10.79 -1.61 -2.60
C ASN A 88 -11.73 -0.68 -1.82
N SER A 89 -11.52 -0.59 -0.51
CA SER A 89 -12.23 0.23 0.45
C SER A 89 -11.33 0.43 1.68
N PHE A 90 -11.69 1.34 2.58
CA PHE A 90 -10.98 1.49 3.85
C PHE A 90 -11.46 0.55 4.96
N GLY A 91 -12.63 -0.07 4.74
CA GLY A 91 -13.27 -0.97 5.70
C GLY A 91 -12.44 -2.20 6.05
N MET A 92 -12.93 -2.96 7.03
CA MET A 92 -12.30 -4.20 7.51
C MET A 92 -11.99 -5.21 6.38
N TYR A 93 -12.76 -5.19 5.28
CA TYR A 93 -12.54 -6.05 4.11
C TYR A 93 -11.51 -5.49 3.11
N GLY A 94 -11.13 -4.22 3.23
CA GLY A 94 -10.14 -3.55 2.38
C GLY A 94 -8.78 -3.40 3.06
N ILE A 95 -8.74 -3.23 4.38
CA ILE A 95 -7.51 -3.20 5.18
C ILE A 95 -7.62 -4.21 6.33
N ASP A 96 -7.16 -5.44 6.07
CA ASP A 96 -7.09 -6.46 7.11
C ASP A 96 -6.04 -6.15 8.21
N GLN A 97 -6.11 -6.88 9.32
CA GLN A 97 -5.20 -6.69 10.46
C GLN A 97 -3.73 -6.99 10.11
N ALA A 98 -3.48 -7.91 9.18
CA ALA A 98 -2.11 -8.27 8.77
C ALA A 98 -1.45 -7.12 7.98
N ASN A 99 -2.20 -6.45 7.12
CA ASN A 99 -1.77 -5.24 6.42
C ASN A 99 -1.48 -4.12 7.42
N LYS A 100 -2.38 -3.88 8.40
CA LYS A 100 -2.13 -2.88 9.45
C LYS A 100 -0.84 -3.15 10.22
N LEU A 101 -0.55 -4.41 10.54
CA LEU A 101 0.70 -4.77 11.21
C LEU A 101 1.92 -4.49 10.32
N ARG A 102 1.89 -4.87 9.04
CA ARG A 102 2.98 -4.60 8.09
C ARG A 102 3.20 -3.10 7.88
N PHE A 103 2.14 -2.32 7.73
CA PHE A 103 2.23 -0.85 7.61
C PHE A 103 2.87 -0.24 8.85
N ARG A 104 2.49 -0.70 10.06
CA ARG A 104 3.11 -0.26 11.32
C ARG A 104 4.58 -0.64 11.40
N LEU A 105 4.94 -1.87 11.06
CA LEU A 105 6.34 -2.33 11.06
C LEU A 105 7.18 -1.52 10.07
N PHE A 106 6.67 -1.30 8.87
CA PHE A 106 7.32 -0.45 7.87
C PHE A 106 7.50 0.99 8.40
N ALA A 107 6.45 1.60 8.95
CA ALA A 107 6.52 2.96 9.48
C ALA A 107 7.50 3.09 10.66
N ILE A 108 7.59 2.07 11.52
CA ILE A 108 8.56 2.05 12.62
C ILE A 108 10.00 1.99 12.07
N PHE A 109 10.23 1.18 11.04
CA PHE A 109 11.57 0.94 10.49
C PHE A 109 12.05 2.12 9.63
N TYR A 110 11.25 2.56 8.66
CA TYR A 110 11.61 3.60 7.70
C TYR A 110 11.22 5.02 8.14
N LYS A 111 10.58 5.17 9.31
CA LYS A 111 10.08 6.47 9.83
C LYS A 111 9.15 7.21 8.87
N HIS A 112 8.49 6.49 7.97
CA HIS A 112 7.53 7.01 7.01
C HIS A 112 6.25 6.18 7.04
N PRO A 113 5.06 6.78 7.25
CA PRO A 113 3.82 6.02 7.28
C PRO A 113 3.39 5.56 5.88
N VAL A 114 2.38 4.70 5.83
CA VAL A 114 1.81 4.17 4.58
C VAL A 114 0.43 4.79 4.35
N GLU A 115 0.17 5.25 3.15
CA GLU A 115 -1.08 5.85 2.73
C GLU A 115 -1.94 4.81 2.02
N ALA A 116 -3.05 4.41 2.67
CA ALA A 116 -4.04 3.59 2.01
C ALA A 116 -4.85 4.48 1.05
N VAL A 117 -4.96 4.05 -0.20
CA VAL A 117 -5.62 4.84 -1.26
C VAL A 117 -6.80 4.09 -1.85
N VAL A 118 -7.94 4.76 -2.00
CA VAL A 118 -9.11 4.23 -2.72
C VAL A 118 -9.39 5.11 -3.93
N ILE A 119 -9.16 4.55 -5.11
CA ILE A 119 -9.38 5.19 -6.41
C ILE A 119 -10.86 5.47 -6.69
N ARG A 120 -11.15 6.66 -7.23
CA ARG A 120 -12.43 7.02 -7.86
C ARG A 120 -12.20 7.44 -9.31
N LYS A 121 -13.22 8.02 -9.95
CA LYS A 121 -13.17 8.35 -11.38
C LYS A 121 -12.10 9.42 -11.68
N ASN A 122 -12.09 10.50 -10.92
CA ASN A 122 -11.30 11.72 -11.20
C ASN A 122 -10.33 12.09 -10.07
N ASP A 123 -10.42 11.40 -8.94
CA ASP A 123 -9.68 11.68 -7.73
C ASP A 123 -9.52 10.37 -6.94
N PHE A 124 -8.90 10.45 -5.78
CA PHE A 124 -8.75 9.34 -4.88
C PHE A 124 -8.87 9.79 -3.43
N LYS A 125 -9.26 8.84 -2.58
CA LYS A 125 -9.32 9.03 -1.14
C LYS A 125 -8.03 8.51 -0.53
N VAL A 126 -7.57 9.15 0.53
CA VAL A 126 -6.34 8.81 1.26
C VAL A 126 -6.64 8.71 2.75
N ILE A 127 -6.11 7.67 3.39
CA ILE A 127 -6.01 7.57 4.85
C ILE A 127 -4.63 7.06 5.22
N THR A 128 -3.90 7.83 6.03
CA THR A 128 -2.59 7.43 6.50
C THR A 128 -2.69 6.39 7.61
N GLN A 129 -2.07 5.23 7.38
CA GLN A 129 -1.97 4.09 8.28
C GLN A 129 -0.62 4.06 8.99
N GLY A 130 -0.55 3.32 10.09
CA GLY A 130 0.67 3.23 10.90
C GLY A 130 0.86 4.37 11.89
N VAL A 131 -0.10 5.28 12.00
CA VAL A 131 -0.12 6.43 12.92
C VAL A 131 -1.24 6.33 13.96
N THR A 132 -1.16 7.09 15.05
CA THR A 132 -2.15 7.06 16.14
C THR A 132 -3.41 7.87 15.83
N LYS A 133 -3.30 8.93 15.02
CA LYS A 133 -4.40 9.82 14.66
C LYS A 133 -4.84 9.68 13.18
N SER A 134 -5.02 8.46 12.71
CA SER A 134 -5.53 8.20 11.35
C SER A 134 -6.92 8.83 11.13
N LEU A 135 -7.22 9.27 9.90
CA LEU A 135 -8.57 9.68 9.51
C LEU A 135 -9.57 8.50 9.55
N ASN A 136 -10.86 8.85 9.59
CA ASN A 136 -11.97 7.90 9.53
C ASN A 136 -12.34 7.61 8.07
N GLU A 137 -12.78 6.38 7.79
CA GLU A 137 -13.30 5.95 6.48
C GLU A 137 -14.45 6.82 5.94
N LYS A 138 -15.24 7.42 6.84
CA LYS A 138 -16.36 8.32 6.52
C LYS A 138 -15.90 9.70 6.08
N ASP A 139 -14.72 10.13 6.53
CA ASP A 139 -14.16 11.44 6.23
C ASP A 139 -12.66 11.32 5.87
N PRO A 140 -12.34 10.68 4.73
CA PRO A 140 -10.98 10.53 4.26
C PRO A 140 -10.50 11.82 3.58
N TYR A 141 -9.19 12.01 3.51
CA TYR A 141 -8.61 13.07 2.70
C TYR A 141 -8.85 12.77 1.23
N ILE A 142 -9.23 13.78 0.44
CA ILE A 142 -9.56 13.63 -0.98
C ILE A 142 -8.62 14.53 -1.78
N THR A 143 -7.92 13.94 -2.74
CA THR A 143 -7.05 14.68 -3.66
C THR A 143 -7.03 14.02 -5.03
N LYS A 144 -6.45 14.74 -6.00
CA LYS A 144 -6.29 14.33 -7.40
C LYS A 144 -4.83 14.21 -7.83
N ASN A 145 -3.89 14.56 -6.96
CA ASN A 145 -2.45 14.60 -7.24
C ASN A 145 -1.65 14.30 -5.95
N PHE A 146 -0.32 14.34 -6.06
CA PHE A 146 0.63 14.10 -4.97
C PHE A 146 1.17 15.41 -4.36
N ASP A 147 0.43 16.51 -4.52
CA ASP A 147 0.77 17.80 -3.90
C ASP A 147 0.05 17.92 -2.54
N TYR A 148 0.39 17.01 -1.63
CA TYR A 148 -0.10 16.99 -0.26
C TYR A 148 0.94 16.32 0.63
N HIS A 149 0.83 16.49 1.95
CA HIS A 149 1.67 15.78 2.90
C HIS A 149 0.85 14.64 3.52
N TRP A 150 1.46 13.49 3.84
CA TRP A 150 0.75 12.36 4.47
C TRP A 150 0.00 12.73 5.76
N LYS A 151 0.42 13.83 6.43
CA LYS A 151 -0.23 14.39 7.63
C LYS A 151 -1.61 14.98 7.31
N ASP A 152 -1.84 15.47 6.10
CA ASP A 152 -3.15 16.00 5.70
C ASP A 152 -4.20 14.87 5.66
N ALA A 153 -3.74 13.62 5.52
CA ALA A 153 -4.55 12.41 5.66
C ALA A 153 -4.55 11.83 7.09
N THR A 154 -4.40 12.70 8.11
CA THR A 154 -4.47 12.39 9.56
C THR A 154 -5.22 13.49 10.33
N ASN A 155 -5.43 13.28 11.64
CA ASN A 155 -5.96 14.26 12.59
C ASN A 155 -4.87 14.91 13.47
N TYR A 156 -3.61 15.00 12.98
CA TYR A 156 -2.52 15.65 13.74
C TYR A 156 -2.60 17.17 13.71
#